data_AF-A0A150IH45-F1
#
_entry.id   AF-A0A150IH45-F1
#
_cell.length_a   1.000
_cell.length_b   1.000
_cell.length_c   1.000
_cell.angle_alpha   90.00
_cell.angle_beta   90.00
_cell.angle_gamma   90.00
#
_symmetry.space_group_name_H-M   'P 1'
#
loop_
_entity.id
_entity.type
_entity.pdbx_description
1 polymer ?
#
loop_
_entity_poly.entity_id
_entity_poly.type
_entity_poly.pdbx_seq_one_letter_code
_entity_poly.pdbx_strand_id
1 'polypeptide(L)' 'MTKKLIYNMAGYKTKLTEAGEEGLSLRTTVPSMIRKQLELKKGDFLEWNLDKVDGEWIVFVKPLKSE' A
#
# COMPACT_ATOMS: atom_id res chain seq x y z
N MET A 1 21.27 17.26 3.80
CA MET A 1 19.81 17.02 3.80
C MET A 1 19.37 16.87 2.35
N THR A 2 19.43 15.66 1.82
CA THR A 2 19.14 15.41 0.40
C THR A 2 17.63 15.33 0.21
N LYS A 3 17.04 16.27 -0.52
CA LYS A 3 15.64 16.19 -0.96
C LYS A 3 15.53 14.98 -1.88
N LYS A 4 14.89 13.92 -1.40
CA LYS A 4 14.53 12.75 -2.20
C LYS A 4 13.45 13.18 -3.18
N LEU A 5 13.67 12.90 -4.47
CA LEU A 5 12.75 13.24 -5.53
C LEU A 5 11.57 12.25 -5.46
N ILE A 6 10.55 12.57 -4.68
CA ILE A 6 9.32 11.77 -4.59
C ILE A 6 8.62 11.85 -5.95
N TYR A 7 8.62 10.75 -6.71
CA TYR A 7 7.76 10.62 -7.87
C TYR A 7 6.32 10.50 -7.38
N ASN A 8 5.62 11.64 -7.27
CA ASN A 8 4.32 11.72 -6.63
C ASN A 8 3.21 11.15 -7.55
N MET A 9 3.15 9.83 -7.72
CA MET A 9 1.89 9.14 -8.06
C MET A 9 1.06 9.00 -6.78
N ALA A 10 0.62 10.14 -6.26
CA ALA A 10 -0.14 10.22 -5.02
C ALA A 10 -1.60 9.79 -5.24
N GLY A 11 -2.15 8.99 -4.33
CA GLY A 11 -3.59 8.94 -4.08
C GLY A 11 -4.35 7.71 -4.57
N TYR A 12 -3.67 6.63 -4.99
CA TYR A 12 -4.38 5.37 -5.22
C TYR A 12 -4.86 4.79 -3.89
N LYS A 13 -6.16 4.56 -3.79
CA LYS A 13 -6.81 3.99 -2.61
C LYS A 13 -7.44 2.66 -2.97
N THR A 14 -7.17 1.64 -2.18
CA THR A 14 -7.80 0.32 -2.33
C THR A 14 -8.43 -0.12 -1.03
N LYS A 15 -9.52 -0.87 -1.11
CA LYS A 15 -10.10 -1.56 0.04
C LYS A 15 -9.46 -2.92 0.20
N LEU A 16 -9.04 -3.27 1.42
CA LEU A 16 -8.48 -4.58 1.73
C LEU A 16 -9.61 -5.63 1.72
N THR A 17 -9.57 -6.54 0.75
CA THR A 17 -10.52 -7.65 0.62
C THR A 17 -9.79 -8.99 0.71
N GLU A 18 -10.56 -10.08 0.84
CA GLU A 18 -10.00 -11.41 0.59
C GLU A 18 -9.52 -11.51 -0.86
N ALA A 19 -8.54 -12.38 -1.08
CA ALA A 19 -8.08 -12.68 -2.42
C ALA A 19 -9.21 -13.41 -3.17
N GLY A 20 -9.54 -12.91 -4.36
CA GLY A 20 -10.46 -13.55 -5.29
C GLY A 20 -9.87 -13.55 -6.70
N GLU A 21 -10.53 -14.23 -7.62
CA GLU A 21 -10.11 -14.30 -9.03
C GLU A 21 -10.73 -13.18 -9.89
N GLU A 22 -11.67 -12.41 -9.34
CA GLU A 22 -12.40 -11.39 -10.08
C GLU A 22 -11.68 -10.03 -10.07
N GLY A 23 -11.59 -9.39 -11.23
CA GLY A 23 -11.08 -8.03 -11.43
C GLY A 23 -9.81 -7.95 -12.29
N LEU A 24 -9.44 -6.74 -12.71
CA LEU A 24 -8.25 -6.47 -13.53
C LEU A 24 -6.96 -6.26 -12.72
N SER A 25 -7.06 -6.28 -11.39
CA SER A 25 -5.93 -6.02 -10.49
C SER A 25 -5.27 -7.31 -10.04
N LEU A 26 -3.94 -7.37 -10.11
CA LEU A 26 -3.17 -8.42 -9.46
C LEU A 26 -3.24 -8.24 -7.93
N ARG A 27 -3.34 -9.35 -7.21
CA ARG A 27 -3.41 -9.39 -5.74
C ARG A 27 -2.23 -10.21 -5.20
N THR A 28 -1.72 -9.81 -4.03
CA THR A 28 -0.74 -10.58 -3.28
C THR A 28 -1.17 -10.73 -1.83
N THR A 29 -0.67 -11.76 -1.15
CA THR A 29 -0.90 -11.95 0.28
C THR A 29 -0.15 -10.90 1.08
N VAL A 30 -0.83 -10.23 2.01
CA VAL A 30 -0.16 -9.40 3.03
C VAL A 30 0.42 -10.33 4.10
N PRO A 31 1.74 -10.35 4.33
CA PRO A 31 2.37 -11.19 5.35
C PRO A 31 1.77 -10.96 6.74
N SER A 32 1.65 -12.04 7.53
CA SER A 32 0.97 -12.02 8.83
C SER A 32 1.57 -11.00 9.82
N MET A 33 2.90 -10.81 9.80
CA MET A 33 3.55 -9.81 10.64
C MET A 33 3.19 -8.38 10.27
N ILE A 34 3.10 -8.06 8.98
CA ILE A 34 2.66 -6.72 8.53
C ILE A 34 1.21 -6.50 8.93
N ARG A 35 0.34 -7.50 8.72
CA ARG A 35 -1.07 -7.44 9.12
C ARG A 35 -1.21 -7.14 10.61
N LYS A 36 -0.45 -7.82 11.46
CA LYS A 36 -0.48 -7.64 12.92
C LYS A 36 0.07 -6.28 13.34
N GLN A 37 1.23 -5.88 12.83
CA GLN A 37 1.89 -4.63 13.17
C GLN A 37 1.05 -3.40 12.82
N LEU A 38 0.36 -3.44 11.68
CA LEU A 38 -0.49 -2.36 11.20
C LEU A 38 -1.97 -2.52 11.60
N GLU A 39 -2.30 -3.58 12.34
CA GLU A 39 -3.65 -3.92 12.79
C GLU A 39 -4.69 -3.99 11.66
N LEU A 40 -4.25 -4.47 10.49
CA LEU A 40 -5.10 -4.50 9.29
C LEU A 40 -6.21 -5.54 9.42
N LYS A 41 -7.41 -5.15 9.01
CA LYS A 41 -8.61 -5.99 8.92
C LYS A 41 -9.30 -5.84 7.56
N LYS A 42 -10.08 -6.87 7.21
CA LYS A 42 -10.94 -6.83 6.00
C LYS A 42 -11.81 -5.58 6.05
N GLY A 43 -11.80 -4.83 4.96
CA GLY A 43 -12.56 -3.60 4.80
C GLY A 43 -11.79 -2.31 5.05
N ASP A 44 -10.57 -2.37 5.59
CA ASP A 44 -9.72 -1.19 5.74
C ASP A 44 -9.35 -0.60 4.38
N PHE A 45 -9.16 0.72 4.33
CA PHE A 45 -8.63 1.38 3.15
C PHE A 45 -7.13 1.57 3.28
N LEU A 46 -6.41 1.32 2.19
CA LEU A 46 -4.97 1.53 2.08
C LEU A 46 -4.70 2.63 1.06
N GLU A 47 -3.79 3.55 1.40
CA GLU A 47 -3.23 4.51 0.46
C GLU A 47 -1.86 4.03 -0.02
N TRP A 48 -1.67 4.13 -1.33
CA TRP A 48 -0.47 3.70 -2.02
C TRP A 48 0.26 4.92 -2.61
N ASN A 49 1.56 4.96 -2.41
CA ASN A 49 2.45 5.93 -3.05
C ASN A 49 3.65 5.18 -3.64
N LEU A 50 4.13 5.61 -4.81
CA LEU A 50 5.32 5.04 -5.44
C LEU A 50 6.48 6.03 -5.29
N ASP A 51 7.70 5.54 -5.06
CA ASP A 51 8.91 6.35 -5.00
C ASP A 51 10.08 5.60 -5.62
N LYS A 52 11.16 6.31 -5.96
CA LYS A 52 12.39 5.72 -6.47
C LYS A 52 13.54 5.99 -5.52
N VAL A 53 14.17 4.92 -5.03
CA VAL A 53 15.22 4.96 -4.00
C VAL A 53 16.39 4.15 -4.50
N ASP A 54 17.55 4.80 -4.68
CA ASP A 54 18.78 4.15 -5.15
C ASP A 54 18.60 3.34 -6.45
N GLY A 55 17.71 3.82 -7.34
CA GLY A 55 17.41 3.18 -8.62
C GLY A 55 16.25 2.18 -8.57
N GLU A 56 15.82 1.77 -7.38
CA GLU A 56 14.75 0.80 -7.16
C GLU A 56 13.39 1.48 -6.93
N TRP A 57 12.32 0.89 -7.46
CA TRP A 57 10.97 1.34 -7.18
C TRP A 57 10.51 0.81 -5.82
N ILE A 58 10.07 1.71 -4.95
CA ILE A 58 9.53 1.40 -3.63
C ILE A 58 8.08 1.83 -3.58
N VAL A 59 7.21 0.95 -3.09
CA VAL A 59 5.80 1.24 -2.85
C VAL A 59 5.58 1.45 -1.37
N PHE A 60 5.11 2.64 -0.99
CA PHE A 60 4.66 2.95 0.35
C PHE A 60 3.18 2.66 0.49
N VAL A 61 2.83 1.81 1.46
CA VAL A 61 1.45 1.44 1.77
C VAL A 61 1.16 1.83 3.20
N LYS A 62 0.08 2.58 3.43
CA LYS A 62 -0.36 2.92 4.78
C LYS A 62 -1.87 2.76 4.93
N PRO A 63 -2.37 2.31 6.10
CA PRO A 63 -3.79 2.31 6.38
C PRO A 63 -4.31 3.75 6.49
N LEU A 64 -5.46 4.01 5.89
CA LEU A 64 -6.26 5.20 6.14
C LEU A 64 -7.12 4.92 7.38
N LYS A 65 -6.60 5.26 8.55
CA LYS A 65 -7.37 5.25 9.79
C LYS A 65 -8.26 6.50 9.80
N SER A 66 -9.56 6.32 10.02
CA SER A 66 -10.42 7.44 10.43
C SER A 66 -9.92 7.92 11.79
N GLU A 67 -9.78 9.23 11.98
CA GLU A 67 -9.58 9.81 13.32
C GLU A 67 -10.72 9.43 14.28
#